data_AF-A0A948E0R2-F1
#
_entry.id   AF-A0A948E0R2-F1
#
_cell.length_a   1.000
_cell.length_b   1.000
_cell.length_c   1.000
_cell.angle_alpha   90.00
_cell.angle_beta   90.00
_cell.angle_gamma   90.00
#
_symmetry.space_group_name_H-M   'P 1'
#
loop_
_entity.id
_entity.type
_entity.pdbx_description
1 polymer ?
#
loop_
_entity_poly.entity_id
_entity_poly.type
_entity_poly.pdbx_seq_one_letter_code
_entity_poly.pdbx_strand_id
1 'polypeptide(L)'
;MNNTNDKPLIRMAFACPDGKSMINSHFGDSTAFTICEGDGHRFSIIKMIPNGNKFALHGEKEKAINIIDALKSENIQIVVARNYGPNIEHIITRLVPVKTHSNDLKSAIRDVAAVWNELSVVALSEFSIRGRISFDAGKSSETIEVEITGD
;
A
#
# COMPACT_ATOMS: atom_id res chain seq x y z
N MET A 1 -5.60 7.04 33.66
CA MET A 1 -6.56 6.13 32.99
C MET A 1 -6.27 6.22 31.51
N ASN A 2 -5.48 5.29 30.96
CA ASN A 2 -5.19 5.27 29.53
C ASN A 2 -6.32 4.49 28.85
N ASN A 3 -7.06 5.15 27.97
CA ASN A 3 -8.18 4.55 27.26
C ASN A 3 -7.60 3.62 26.19
N THR A 4 -7.54 2.32 26.46
CA THR A 4 -6.88 1.30 25.61
C THR A 4 -7.75 0.83 24.44
N ASN A 5 -8.58 1.71 23.85
CA ASN A 5 -9.49 1.36 22.76
C ASN A 5 -9.13 1.97 21.40
N ASP A 6 -8.05 2.75 21.31
CA ASP A 6 -7.59 3.23 20.01
C ASP A 6 -6.85 2.09 19.31
N LYS A 7 -7.55 1.43 18.38
CA LYS A 7 -6.90 0.55 17.41
C LYS A 7 -5.79 1.35 16.71
N PRO A 8 -4.60 0.76 16.53
CA PRO A 8 -3.50 1.45 15.89
C PRO A 8 -3.90 1.86 14.47
N LEU A 9 -3.73 3.15 14.19
CA LEU A 9 -3.96 3.71 12.86
C LEU A 9 -2.82 3.30 11.93
N ILE A 10 -3.18 2.71 10.80
CA ILE A 10 -2.23 2.33 9.75
C ILE A 10 -2.33 3.35 8.64
N ARG A 11 -1.18 3.79 8.12
CA ARG A 11 -1.10 4.69 6.96
C ARG A 11 -0.82 3.91 5.68
N MET A 12 -1.55 4.30 4.67
CA MET A 12 -1.59 3.67 3.36
C MET A 12 -1.28 4.71 2.28
N ALA A 13 -0.45 4.35 1.31
CA ALA A 13 -0.23 5.15 0.11
C ALA A 13 -0.91 4.51 -1.09
N PHE A 14 -1.87 5.22 -1.68
CA PHE A 14 -2.58 4.79 -2.90
C PHE A 14 -1.94 5.43 -4.12
N ALA A 15 -1.71 4.64 -5.18
CA ALA A 15 -1.33 5.14 -6.50
C ALA A 15 -2.53 5.80 -7.21
N CYS A 16 -2.94 6.94 -6.64
CA CYS A 16 -4.10 7.72 -7.00
C CYS A 16 -3.71 9.21 -6.95
N PRO A 17 -3.20 9.78 -8.05
CA PRO A 17 -2.58 11.10 -8.04
C PRO A 17 -3.57 12.27 -8.01
N ASP A 18 -4.87 12.01 -8.13
CA ASP A 18 -5.94 13.00 -8.13
C ASP A 18 -6.94 12.81 -6.97
N GLY A 19 -6.67 11.85 -6.07
CA GLY A 19 -7.56 11.47 -4.98
C GLY A 19 -8.88 10.82 -5.43
N LYS A 20 -9.01 10.45 -6.70
CA LYS A 20 -10.24 9.87 -7.28
C LYS A 20 -9.97 8.57 -8.05
N SER A 21 -9.02 8.57 -8.97
CA SER A 21 -8.76 7.49 -9.91
C SER A 21 -7.43 6.80 -9.65
N MET A 22 -7.47 5.47 -9.59
CA MET A 22 -6.28 4.63 -9.49
C MET A 22 -5.57 4.59 -10.84
N ILE A 23 -4.25 4.75 -10.86
CA ILE A 23 -3.49 4.63 -12.11
C ILE A 23 -3.52 3.19 -12.62
N ASN A 24 -3.53 3.03 -13.94
CA ASN A 24 -3.45 1.72 -14.60
C ASN A 24 -2.00 1.28 -14.88
N SER A 25 -1.01 2.16 -14.67
CA SER A 25 0.42 1.84 -14.75
C SER A 25 0.94 1.29 -13.41
N HIS A 26 2.26 1.11 -13.29
CA HIS A 26 2.85 0.61 -12.05
C HIS A 26 2.80 1.65 -10.94
N PHE A 27 2.75 1.21 -9.67
CA PHE A 27 2.79 2.08 -8.49
C PHE A 27 3.84 3.20 -8.59
N GLY A 28 5.07 2.86 -8.97
CA GLY A 28 6.18 3.82 -9.09
C GLY A 28 6.06 4.85 -10.21
N ASP A 29 5.09 4.69 -11.11
CA ASP A 29 4.80 5.64 -12.19
C ASP A 29 3.74 6.67 -11.81
N SER A 30 3.11 6.53 -10.64
CA SER A 30 2.15 7.53 -10.16
C SER A 30 2.83 8.88 -9.98
N THR A 31 2.22 9.96 -10.46
CA THR A 31 2.77 11.32 -10.31
C THR A 31 2.64 11.85 -8.87
N ALA A 32 1.74 11.27 -8.09
CA ALA A 32 1.55 11.53 -6.67
C ALA A 32 0.88 10.32 -6.00
N PHE A 33 0.98 10.25 -4.68
CA PHE A 33 0.33 9.25 -3.85
C PHE A 33 -0.70 9.90 -2.95
N THR A 34 -1.93 9.38 -2.94
CA THR A 34 -2.93 9.78 -1.95
C THR A 34 -2.69 8.98 -0.68
N ILE A 35 -2.47 9.68 0.43
CA ILE A 35 -2.19 9.09 1.73
C ILE A 35 -3.49 9.01 2.53
N CYS A 36 -3.82 7.79 2.94
CA CYS A 36 -4.95 7.51 3.79
C CYS A 36 -4.47 6.96 5.13
N GLU A 37 -5.28 7.14 6.16
CA GLU A 37 -5.08 6.53 7.47
C GLU A 37 -6.38 5.83 7.88
N GLY A 38 -6.27 4.66 8.51
CA GLY A 38 -7.45 3.93 8.94
C GLY A 38 -7.20 2.93 10.07
N ASP A 39 -8.30 2.49 10.67
CA ASP A 39 -8.38 1.53 11.79
C ASP A 39 -9.18 0.25 11.44
N GLY A 40 -9.56 0.12 10.17
CA GLY A 40 -10.39 -0.96 9.62
C GLY A 40 -11.88 -0.65 9.59
N HIS A 41 -12.32 0.36 10.32
CA HIS A 41 -13.71 0.82 10.33
C HIS A 41 -13.85 2.18 9.65
N ARG A 42 -12.86 3.05 9.85
CA ARG A 42 -12.82 4.41 9.33
C ARG A 42 -11.54 4.61 8.54
N PHE A 43 -11.67 5.27 7.41
CA PHE A 43 -10.57 5.64 6.53
C PHE A 43 -10.69 7.12 6.20
N SER A 44 -9.59 7.85 6.40
CA SER A 44 -9.52 9.28 6.13
C SER A 44 -8.37 9.58 5.19
N ILE A 45 -8.62 10.43 4.19
CA ILE A 45 -7.55 10.99 3.36
C ILE A 45 -6.85 12.06 4.19
N ILE A 46 -5.53 11.89 4.39
CA ILE A 46 -4.73 12.79 5.20
C ILE A 46 -4.09 13.87 4.32
N LYS A 47 -3.45 13.45 3.23
CA LYS A 47 -2.75 14.34 2.31
C LYS A 47 -2.43 13.64 1.00
N MET A 48 -1.82 14.40 0.08
CA MET A 48 -1.25 13.88 -1.14
C MET A 48 0.24 14.21 -1.18
N ILE A 49 1.05 13.24 -1.58
CA ILE A 49 2.51 13.39 -1.66
C ILE A 49 2.92 13.31 -3.12
N PRO A 50 3.56 14.35 -3.69
CA PRO A 50 4.07 14.28 -5.05
C PRO A 50 5.15 13.22 -5.16
N ASN A 51 5.16 12.46 -6.25
CA ASN A 51 6.26 11.58 -6.57
C ASN A 51 7.40 12.44 -7.16
N GLY A 52 8.38 12.77 -6.32
CA GLY A 52 9.52 13.63 -6.69
C GLY A 52 10.42 13.06 -7.80
N ASN A 53 10.28 11.78 -8.16
CA ASN A 53 11.11 11.11 -9.16
C ASN A 53 10.61 11.30 -10.61
N LYS A 54 10.01 12.44 -10.94
CA LYS A 54 9.51 12.75 -12.29
C LYS A 54 10.61 12.75 -13.37
N PHE A 55 11.88 12.77 -12.97
CA PHE A 55 13.06 12.88 -13.84
C PHE A 55 14.00 11.66 -13.81
N ALA A 56 13.72 10.62 -13.03
CA ALA A 56 14.50 9.38 -13.05
C ALA A 56 14.04 8.48 -14.21
N LEU A 57 14.97 7.81 -14.89
CA LEU A 57 14.66 6.88 -15.98
C LEU A 57 13.73 5.75 -15.49
N HIS A 58 12.79 5.34 -16.34
CA HIS A 58 11.83 4.30 -16.02
C HIS A 58 12.55 2.96 -15.77
N GLY A 59 12.28 2.31 -14.62
CA GLY A 59 12.83 1.00 -14.29
C GLY A 59 14.11 1.00 -13.44
N GLU A 60 14.65 2.15 -13.05
CA GLU A 60 15.84 2.19 -12.21
C GLU A 60 15.56 1.78 -10.76
N LYS A 61 16.47 0.98 -10.19
CA LYS A 61 16.43 0.52 -8.80
C LYS A 61 16.44 1.68 -7.80
N GLU A 62 17.19 2.74 -8.10
CA GLU A 62 17.27 3.95 -7.28
C GLU A 62 15.90 4.65 -7.15
N LYS A 63 15.09 4.64 -8.22
CA LYS A 63 13.72 5.18 -8.19
C LYS A 63 12.84 4.46 -7.17
N ALA A 64 12.94 3.13 -7.10
CA ALA A 64 12.17 2.33 -6.15
C ALA A 64 12.61 2.64 -4.71
N ILE A 65 13.92 2.71 -4.45
CA ILE A 65 14.47 3.03 -3.12
C ILE A 65 14.02 4.42 -2.66
N ASN A 66 14.15 5.44 -3.52
CA ASN A 66 13.77 6.81 -3.19
C ASN A 66 12.28 6.95 -2.89
N ILE A 67 11.41 6.25 -3.62
CA ILE A 67 9.97 6.23 -3.34
C ILE A 67 9.71 5.59 -1.98
N ILE A 68 10.35 4.45 -1.69
CA ILE A 68 10.17 3.76 -0.41
C ILE A 68 10.64 4.63 0.75
N ASP A 69 11.79 5.28 0.64
CA ASP A 69 12.33 6.11 1.72
C ASP A 69 11.46 7.36 1.96
N ALA A 70 10.93 7.96 0.89
CA ALA A 70 9.94 9.04 1.01
C ALA A 70 8.67 8.57 1.74
N LEU A 71 8.13 7.40 1.38
CA LEU A 71 6.94 6.84 2.03
C LEU A 71 7.23 6.42 3.49
N LYS A 72 8.43 5.92 3.80
CA LYS A 72 8.84 5.58 5.17
C LYS A 72 8.94 6.82 6.06
N SER A 73 9.47 7.93 5.55
CA SER A 73 9.52 9.19 6.31
C SER A 73 8.14 9.68 6.73
N GLU A 74 7.10 9.17 6.07
CA GLU A 74 5.69 9.49 6.30
C GLU A 74 4.95 8.43 7.13
N ASN A 75 5.71 7.46 7.66
CA ASN A 75 5.23 6.32 8.43
C ASN A 75 4.16 5.51 7.68
N ILE A 76 4.34 5.33 6.36
CA ILE A 76 3.50 4.46 5.54
C ILE A 76 3.88 3.01 5.79
N GLN A 77 2.89 2.15 6.01
CA GLN A 77 3.09 0.70 6.15
C GLN A 77 2.58 -0.06 4.93
N ILE A 78 1.51 0.43 4.30
CA ILE A 78 0.83 -0.24 3.19
C ILE A 78 0.92 0.60 1.92
N VAL A 79 1.21 -0.03 0.79
CA VAL A 79 1.10 0.60 -0.52
C VAL A 79 0.02 -0.11 -1.33
N VAL A 80 -0.79 0.66 -2.04
CA VAL A 80 -1.96 0.15 -2.77
C VAL A 80 -1.90 0.59 -4.22
N ALA A 81 -1.93 -0.37 -5.14
CA ALA A 81 -1.82 -0.13 -6.57
C ALA A 81 -2.61 -1.15 -7.38
N ARG A 82 -2.93 -0.80 -8.62
CA ARG A 82 -3.48 -1.77 -9.58
C ARG A 82 -2.41 -2.68 -10.16
N ASN A 83 -1.23 -2.12 -10.41
CA ASN A 83 -0.09 -2.84 -10.97
C ASN A 83 1.20 -2.49 -10.21
N TYR A 84 2.10 -3.45 -10.11
CA TYR A 84 3.45 -3.27 -9.59
C TYR A 84 4.44 -3.70 -10.66
N GLY A 85 5.50 -2.92 -10.82
CA GLY A 85 6.56 -3.19 -11.80
C GLY A 85 7.52 -4.27 -11.30
N PRO A 86 8.54 -4.62 -12.12
CA PRO A 86 9.51 -5.67 -11.80
C PRO A 86 10.29 -5.42 -10.50
N ASN A 87 10.49 -4.15 -10.13
CA ASN A 87 11.23 -3.75 -8.92
C ASN A 87 10.37 -3.83 -7.62
N ILE A 88 9.22 -4.50 -7.65
CA ILE A 88 8.36 -4.71 -6.48
C ILE A 88 9.09 -5.38 -5.32
N GLU A 89 10.09 -6.21 -5.62
CA GLU A 89 10.95 -6.87 -4.63
C GLU A 89 11.62 -5.89 -3.65
N HIS A 90 11.91 -4.66 -4.08
CA HIS A 90 12.47 -3.65 -3.18
C HIS A 90 11.41 -3.07 -2.24
N ILE A 91 10.17 -2.95 -2.72
CA ILE A 91 9.04 -2.44 -1.93
C ILE A 91 8.62 -3.46 -0.87
N ILE A 92 8.51 -4.75 -1.23
CA ILE A 92 8.00 -5.80 -0.33
C ILE A 92 8.89 -6.06 0.88
N THR A 93 10.18 -5.68 0.83
CA THR A 93 11.10 -5.82 1.98
C THR A 93 10.85 -4.78 3.07
N ARG A 94 9.99 -3.79 2.81
CA ARG A 94 9.92 -2.56 3.60
C ARG A 94 8.50 -2.06 3.85
N LEU A 95 7.55 -2.44 2.98
CA LEU A 95 6.15 -2.02 2.97
C LEU A 95 5.30 -3.21 2.54
N VAL A 96 4.03 -3.23 2.95
CA VAL A 96 3.07 -4.26 2.55
C VAL A 96 2.43 -3.87 1.22
N PRO A 97 2.71 -4.60 0.11
CA PRO A 97 2.07 -4.32 -1.16
C PRO A 97 0.67 -4.93 -1.21
N VAL A 98 -0.32 -4.10 -1.57
CA VAL A 98 -1.69 -4.52 -1.83
C VAL A 98 -2.01 -4.26 -3.29
N LYS A 99 -2.42 -5.30 -4.01
CA LYS A 99 -2.94 -5.19 -5.37
C LYS A 99 -4.45 -5.09 -5.35
N THR A 100 -5.00 -4.03 -5.93
CA THR A 100 -6.45 -3.82 -6.10
C THR A 100 -6.84 -3.90 -7.58
N HIS A 101 -8.05 -4.38 -7.88
CA HIS A 101 -8.64 -4.28 -9.22
C HIS A 101 -9.53 -3.04 -9.41
N SER A 102 -9.75 -2.27 -8.35
CA SER A 102 -10.57 -1.07 -8.37
C SER A 102 -9.94 0.06 -9.18
N ASN A 103 -10.76 0.76 -9.95
CA ASN A 103 -10.34 1.89 -10.79
C ASN A 103 -10.40 3.23 -10.05
N ASP A 104 -11.04 3.28 -8.89
CA ASP A 104 -11.25 4.49 -8.10
C ASP A 104 -10.84 4.28 -6.64
N LEU A 105 -10.46 5.37 -5.98
CA LEU A 105 -9.95 5.36 -4.61
C LEU A 105 -10.97 4.79 -3.62
N LYS A 106 -12.26 5.13 -3.79
CA LYS A 106 -13.30 4.71 -2.86
C LYS A 106 -13.47 3.19 -2.88
N SER A 107 -13.49 2.60 -4.07
CA SER A 107 -13.55 1.14 -4.22
C SER A 107 -12.25 0.48 -3.75
N ALA A 108 -11.08 1.05 -4.03
CA ALA A 108 -9.81 0.53 -3.53
C ALA A 108 -9.72 0.52 -1.98
N ILE A 109 -10.28 1.55 -1.32
CA ILE A 109 -10.39 1.57 0.15
C ILE A 109 -11.30 0.44 0.66
N ARG A 110 -12.40 0.13 -0.05
CA ARG A 110 -13.25 -1.01 0.32
C ARG A 110 -12.51 -2.33 0.18
N ASP A 111 -11.71 -2.50 -0.86
CA ASP A 111 -10.89 -3.71 -1.04
C ASP A 111 -9.93 -3.89 0.14
N VAL A 112 -9.28 -2.80 0.58
CA VAL A 112 -8.42 -2.81 1.78
C VAL A 112 -9.21 -3.11 3.06
N ALA A 113 -10.40 -2.52 3.22
CA ALA A 113 -11.23 -2.75 4.38
C ALA A 113 -11.72 -4.21 4.49
N ALA A 114 -11.98 -4.86 3.35
CA ALA A 114 -12.45 -6.25 3.30
C ALA A 114 -11.44 -7.23 3.91
N VAL A 115 -10.15 -6.90 3.86
CA VAL A 115 -9.03 -7.74 4.33
C VAL A 115 -8.21 -7.07 5.43
N TRP A 116 -8.86 -6.17 6.16
CA TRP A 116 -8.18 -5.36 7.17
C TRP A 116 -7.55 -6.19 8.28
N ASN A 117 -8.20 -7.29 8.68
CA ASN A 117 -7.72 -8.11 9.79
C ASN A 117 -6.35 -8.70 9.46
N GLU A 118 -6.20 -9.27 8.28
CA GLU A 118 -4.95 -9.83 7.77
C GLU A 118 -3.91 -8.72 7.55
N LEU A 119 -4.31 -7.64 6.88
CA LEU A 119 -3.41 -6.51 6.60
C LEU A 119 -2.86 -5.85 7.85
N SER A 120 -3.69 -5.68 8.87
CA SER A 120 -3.29 -5.01 10.11
C SER A 120 -2.29 -5.83 10.91
N VAL A 121 -2.45 -7.16 10.96
CA VAL A 121 -1.47 -8.06 11.58
C VAL A 121 -0.11 -7.91 10.89
N VAL A 122 -0.10 -7.91 9.55
CA VAL A 122 1.14 -7.81 8.78
C VAL A 122 1.80 -6.43 8.95
N ALA A 123 1.01 -5.37 8.79
CA ALA A 123 1.49 -3.98 8.84
C ALA A 123 1.97 -3.54 10.23
N LEU A 124 1.49 -4.18 11.29
CA LEU A 124 1.88 -3.89 12.68
C LEU A 124 2.94 -4.86 13.22
N SER A 125 3.28 -5.91 12.48
CA SER A 125 4.33 -6.83 12.91
C SER A 125 5.71 -6.15 12.78
N GLU A 126 6.57 -6.35 13.78
CA GLU A 126 7.99 -5.93 13.70
C GLU A 126 8.81 -6.83 12.77
N PHE A 127 8.21 -7.90 12.23
CA PHE A 127 8.84 -8.84 11.31
C PHE A 127 8.73 -8.34 9.87
N SER A 128 9.83 -8.42 9.12
CA SER A 128 9.85 -8.11 7.69
C SER A 128 9.06 -9.17 6.89
N ILE A 129 7.73 -9.07 6.87
CA ILE A 129 6.90 -10.02 6.14
C ILE A 129 7.10 -9.82 4.63
N ARG A 130 7.74 -10.80 3.99
CA ARG A 130 7.86 -10.90 2.53
C ARG A 130 6.59 -11.56 1.98
N GLY A 131 5.55 -10.77 1.71
CA GLY A 131 4.29 -11.30 1.19
C GLY A 131 3.72 -10.44 0.07
N ARG A 132 3.06 -11.09 -0.90
CA ARG A 132 2.27 -10.42 -1.94
C ARG A 132 0.80 -10.76 -1.72
N ILE A 133 0.00 -9.77 -1.35
CA ILE A 133 -1.44 -9.97 -1.23
C ILE A 133 -2.10 -9.53 -2.54
N SER A 134 -2.72 -10.48 -3.25
CA SER A 134 -3.44 -10.25 -4.51
C SER A 134 -4.90 -10.63 -4.33
N PHE A 135 -5.80 -9.69 -4.60
CA PHE A 135 -7.24 -9.92 -4.58
C PHE A 135 -7.76 -10.04 -5.99
N ASP A 136 -8.66 -10.98 -6.29
CA ASP A 136 -9.47 -11.03 -7.51
C ASP A 136 -10.95 -10.91 -7.10
N ALA A 137 -11.57 -9.75 -7.37
CA ALA A 137 -12.95 -9.48 -7.00
C ALA A 137 -13.98 -10.30 -7.81
N GLY A 138 -13.54 -11.22 -8.69
CA GLY A 138 -14.39 -11.98 -9.60
C GLY A 138 -14.63 -13.46 -9.29
N LYS A 139 -13.97 -14.07 -8.29
CA LYS A 139 -14.14 -15.51 -7.96
C LYS A 139 -14.22 -15.76 -6.47
N SER A 140 -15.20 -16.57 -6.06
CA SER A 140 -15.55 -16.95 -4.68
C SER A 140 -14.56 -17.89 -3.98
N SER A 141 -13.26 -17.73 -4.23
CA SER A 141 -12.22 -18.51 -3.55
C SER A 141 -10.94 -17.68 -3.51
N GLU A 142 -10.64 -17.15 -2.33
CA GLU A 142 -9.48 -16.34 -2.01
C GLU A 142 -8.28 -17.27 -1.77
N THR A 143 -7.21 -17.11 -2.56
CA THR A 143 -5.92 -17.76 -2.26
C THR A 143 -4.96 -16.67 -1.80
N ILE A 144 -4.60 -16.72 -0.52
CA ILE A 144 -3.60 -15.85 0.09
C ILE A 144 -2.30 -16.65 0.21
N GLU A 145 -1.28 -16.30 -0.58
CA GLU A 145 0.07 -16.82 -0.39
C GLU A 145 0.86 -15.84 0.49
N VAL A 146 0.98 -16.16 1.78
CA VAL A 146 1.85 -15.44 2.72
C VAL A 146 3.03 -16.33 3.06
N GLU A 147 4.23 -15.95 2.65
CA GLU A 147 5.46 -16.59 3.08
C GLU A 147 6.05 -15.78 4.25
N ILE A 148 5.94 -16.31 5.46
CA ILE A 148 6.53 -15.70 6.65
C ILE A 148 7.94 -16.28 6.79
N THR A 149 8.95 -15.42 6.65
CA THR A 149 10.33 -15.77 6.96
C THR A 149 10.70 -15.10 8.28
N GLY A 150 11.00 -15.91 9.29
CA GLY A 150 11.60 -15.45 10.54
C GLY A 150 13.13 -15.58 10.44
N ASP A 151 13.85 -14.64 11.02
CA ASP A 151 15.28 -14.81 11.32
C ASP A 151 15.47 -15.90 12.40
#